data_AF-A0A4Q7L1A6-F1
#
_entry.id   AF-A0A4Q7L1A6-F1
#
_cell.length_a   1.000
_cell.length_b   1.000
_cell.length_c   1.000
_cell.angle_alpha   90.00
_cell.angle_beta   90.00
_cell.angle_gamma   90.00
#
_symmetry.space_group_name_H-M   'P 1'
#
loop_
_entity.id
_entity.type
_entity.pdbx_description
1 polymer ?
#
loop_
_entity_poly.entity_id
_entity_poly.type
_entity_poly.pdbx_seq_one_letter_code
_entity_poly.pdbx_strand_id
1 'polypeptide(L)'
;MTALETVLAKAGLRVNAVEFLHLVEDAAKRLSPPNPDPTDYFSSEQRDALGEVGLDLSPRRPDEIDARARTVAAQTVLRDSALTVLDAARKLGVDDSRIRHRLAAGRLVGWKDRGGWRLPAWQFTSSGVLPGLETVLAAVPDDQPPLVVAAFVTTPQEDLRINGSPATPRQWLLAGGEPQRVAELAAVLGIPA
;
A
#
# COMPACT_ATOMS: atom_id res chain seq x y z
N MET A 1 4.98 13.24 -30.58
CA MET A 1 4.27 12.31 -29.69
C MET A 1 5.31 11.67 -28.79
N THR A 2 5.30 12.01 -27.50
CA THR A 2 6.28 11.51 -26.51
C THR A 2 5.93 10.09 -26.04
N ALA A 3 6.87 9.41 -25.39
CA ALA A 3 6.61 8.12 -24.73
C ALA A 3 5.45 8.23 -23.72
N LEU A 4 5.39 9.35 -22.99
CA LEU A 4 4.32 9.64 -22.04
C LEU A 4 2.96 9.78 -22.73
N GLU A 5 2.86 10.55 -23.83
CA GLU A 5 1.60 10.69 -24.58
C GLU A 5 1.10 9.36 -25.14
N THR A 6 2.01 8.47 -25.53
CA THR A 6 1.67 7.12 -26.00
C THR A 6 1.08 6.28 -24.86
N VAL A 7 1.65 6.36 -23.66
CA VAL A 7 1.14 5.65 -22.47
C VAL A 7 -0.22 6.21 -22.04
N LEU A 8 -0.39 7.53 -22.03
CA LEU A 8 -1.65 8.18 -21.68
C LEU A 8 -2.77 7.82 -22.66
N ALA A 9 -2.49 7.81 -23.96
CA ALA A 9 -3.44 7.39 -24.98
C ALA A 9 -3.87 5.92 -24.82
N LYS A 10 -2.93 5.02 -24.49
CA LYS A 10 -3.24 3.62 -24.17
C LYS A 10 -4.11 3.47 -22.92
N ALA A 11 -3.96 4.36 -21.95
CA ALA A 11 -4.82 4.44 -20.76
C ALA A 11 -6.17 5.12 -21.03
N GLY A 12 -6.47 5.51 -22.27
CA GLY A 12 -7.72 6.17 -22.65
C GLY A 12 -7.77 7.68 -22.33
N LEU A 13 -6.65 8.26 -21.89
CA LEU A 13 -6.55 9.67 -21.55
C LEU A 13 -6.09 10.48 -22.77
N ARG A 14 -6.93 11.43 -23.20
CA ARG A 14 -6.62 12.37 -24.29
C ARG A 14 -6.15 13.70 -23.70
N VAL A 15 -4.89 13.75 -23.30
CA VAL A 15 -4.23 14.94 -22.74
C VAL A 15 -2.79 15.00 -23.24
N ASN A 16 -2.25 16.20 -23.43
CA ASN A 16 -0.84 16.35 -23.82
C ASN A 16 0.10 16.19 -22.61
N ALA A 17 1.39 15.97 -22.87
CA ALA A 17 2.36 15.72 -21.80
C ALA A 17 2.48 16.86 -20.78
N VAL A 18 2.45 18.12 -21.23
CA VAL A 18 2.63 19.31 -20.36
C VAL A 18 1.44 19.48 -19.42
N GLU A 19 0.22 19.36 -19.95
CA GLU A 19 -1.00 19.45 -19.18
C GLU A 19 -1.11 18.30 -18.18
N PHE A 20 -0.74 17.08 -18.57
CA PHE A 20 -0.68 15.96 -17.63
C PHE A 20 0.35 16.18 -16.52
N LEU A 21 1.53 16.72 -16.84
CA LEU A 21 2.55 17.04 -15.86
C LEU A 21 2.05 18.07 -14.83
N HIS A 22 1.34 19.11 -15.24
CA HIS A 22 0.73 20.07 -14.31
C HIS A 22 -0.32 19.43 -13.39
N LEU A 23 -1.16 18.53 -13.93
CA LEU A 23 -2.14 17.79 -13.12
C LEU A 23 -1.44 16.89 -12.08
N VAL A 24 -0.35 16.22 -12.49
CA VAL A 24 0.46 15.40 -11.59
C VAL A 24 1.17 16.26 -10.54
N GLU A 25 1.72 17.40 -10.93
CA GLU A 25 2.38 18.35 -10.02
C GLU A 25 1.41 18.86 -8.96
N ASP A 26 0.21 19.29 -9.35
CA ASP A 26 -0.83 19.75 -8.44
C ASP A 26 -1.33 18.65 -7.49
N ALA A 27 -1.47 17.43 -8.01
CA ALA A 27 -1.83 16.27 -7.20
C ALA A 27 -0.72 15.89 -6.20
N ALA A 28 0.54 15.89 -6.64
CA ALA A 28 1.70 15.56 -5.82
C ALA A 28 1.88 16.56 -4.67
N LYS A 29 1.77 17.87 -4.95
CA LYS A 29 1.84 18.94 -3.94
C LYS A 29 0.79 18.79 -2.83
N ARG A 30 -0.38 18.23 -3.14
CA ARG A 30 -1.45 17.98 -2.15
C ARG A 30 -1.20 16.75 -1.30
N LEU A 31 -0.47 15.76 -1.82
CA LEU A 31 -0.24 14.47 -1.15
C LEU A 31 1.03 14.46 -0.31
N SER A 32 2.05 15.22 -0.70
CA SER A 32 3.34 15.24 0.01
C SER A 32 3.88 16.67 0.09
N PRO A 33 4.19 17.19 1.29
CA PRO A 33 4.89 18.46 1.41
C PRO A 33 6.28 18.39 0.75
N PRO A 34 6.86 19.55 0.38
CA PRO A 34 8.18 19.63 -0.23
C PRO A 34 9.23 18.95 0.65
N ASN A 35 10.24 18.39 -0.01
CA ASN A 35 11.32 17.58 0.56
C ASN A 35 11.89 18.20 1.86
N PRO A 36 11.51 17.70 3.05
CA PRO A 36 12.01 18.21 4.32
C PRO A 36 13.48 17.79 4.49
N ASP A 37 14.26 18.64 5.13
CA ASP A 37 15.67 18.37 5.40
C ASP A 37 15.76 17.15 6.34
N PRO A 38 16.50 16.07 5.99
CA PRO A 38 16.62 14.89 6.85
C PRO A 38 17.06 15.23 8.27
N THR A 39 17.87 16.29 8.43
CA THR A 39 18.35 16.71 9.74
C THR A 39 17.22 17.20 10.66
N ASP A 40 16.11 17.72 10.12
CA ASP A 40 14.97 18.20 10.92
C ASP A 40 14.30 17.10 11.75
N TYR A 41 14.52 15.83 11.39
CA TYR A 41 13.92 14.67 12.07
C TYR A 41 14.74 14.10 13.23
N PHE A 42 16.00 14.55 13.39
CA PHE A 42 16.95 13.95 14.32
C PHE A 42 17.57 15.00 15.23
N SER A 43 17.81 14.65 16.50
CA SER A 43 18.63 15.44 17.41
C SER A 43 20.09 15.48 16.95
N SER A 44 20.90 16.39 17.51
CA SER A 44 22.34 16.45 17.21
C SER A 44 23.05 15.13 17.49
N GLU A 45 22.79 14.51 18.64
CA GLU A 45 23.39 13.20 18.99
C GLU A 45 22.99 12.10 18.00
N GLN A 46 21.73 12.09 17.54
CA GLN A 46 21.27 11.13 16.54
C GLN A 46 21.93 11.35 15.19
N ARG A 47 22.13 12.61 14.77
CA ARG A 47 22.82 12.92 13.51
C ARG A 47 24.28 12.46 13.55
N ASP A 48 24.96 12.68 14.66
CA ASP A 48 26.36 12.26 14.83
C ASP A 48 26.48 10.73 14.77
N ALA A 49 25.64 10.02 15.52
CA ALA A 49 25.62 8.55 15.51
C ALA A 49 25.30 7.96 14.12
N LEU A 50 24.37 8.56 13.38
CA LEU A 50 24.03 8.14 12.01
C LEU A 50 25.19 8.45 11.03
N GLY A 51 25.87 9.59 11.21
CA GLY A 51 27.05 9.95 10.43
C GLY A 51 28.22 8.98 10.65
N GLU A 52 28.45 8.52 11.89
CA GLU A 52 29.50 7.54 12.22
C GLU A 52 29.32 6.21 11.49
N VAL A 53 28.08 5.77 11.24
CA VAL A 53 27.79 4.56 10.47
C VAL A 53 27.70 4.80 8.95
N GLY A 54 28.00 6.03 8.50
CA GLY A 54 28.07 6.38 7.08
C GLY A 54 26.74 6.72 6.42
N LEU A 55 25.69 7.05 7.19
CA LEU A 55 24.46 7.59 6.60
C LEU A 55 24.65 9.05 6.16
N ASP A 56 24.34 9.33 4.89
CA ASP A 56 24.31 10.69 4.35
C ASP A 56 22.98 11.36 4.74
N LEU A 57 23.07 12.39 5.59
CA LEU A 57 21.93 13.21 6.02
C LEU A 57 21.84 14.54 5.27
N SER A 58 22.65 14.75 4.22
CA SER A 58 22.60 15.98 3.43
C SER A 58 21.25 16.14 2.72
N PRO A 59 20.81 17.39 2.44
CA PRO A 59 19.62 17.62 1.64
C PRO A 59 19.70 16.88 0.31
N ARG A 60 18.59 16.22 -0.05
CA ARG A 60 18.49 15.46 -1.29
C ARG A 60 18.83 16.30 -2.51
N ARG A 61 19.59 15.69 -3.43
CA ARG A 61 20.01 16.33 -4.68
C ARG A 61 18.89 16.30 -5.73
N PRO A 62 18.83 17.26 -6.66
CA PRO A 62 17.77 17.33 -7.67
C PRO A 62 17.69 16.13 -8.62
N ASP A 63 18.79 15.39 -8.77
CA ASP A 63 18.94 14.23 -9.64
C ASP A 63 18.62 12.89 -8.95
N GLU A 64 18.38 12.89 -7.63
CA GLU A 64 17.97 11.69 -6.90
C GLU A 64 16.50 11.35 -7.16
N ILE A 65 16.22 10.09 -7.50
CA ILE A 65 14.86 9.59 -7.65
C ILE A 65 14.18 9.61 -6.28
N ASP A 66 13.13 10.42 -6.14
CA ASP A 66 12.37 10.44 -4.90
C ASP A 66 11.62 9.13 -4.70
N ALA A 67 12.08 8.31 -3.75
CA ALA A 67 11.42 7.08 -3.33
C ALA A 67 9.94 7.30 -2.91
N ARG A 68 9.56 8.54 -2.52
CA ARG A 68 8.18 8.90 -2.20
C ARG A 68 7.26 8.87 -3.41
N ALA A 69 7.76 9.08 -4.63
CA ALA A 69 6.93 9.07 -5.84
C ALA A 69 6.19 7.74 -5.99
N ARG A 70 6.87 6.62 -5.71
CA ARG A 70 6.26 5.29 -5.71
C ARG A 70 5.21 5.15 -4.61
N THR A 71 5.47 5.66 -3.41
CA THR A 71 4.53 5.64 -2.29
C THR A 71 3.26 6.44 -2.59
N VAL A 72 3.40 7.63 -3.19
CA VAL A 72 2.27 8.48 -3.60
C VAL A 72 1.40 7.76 -4.64
N ALA A 73 2.02 7.15 -5.65
CA ALA A 73 1.30 6.36 -6.65
C ALA A 73 0.57 5.17 -6.00
N ALA A 74 1.25 4.42 -5.13
CA ALA A 74 0.67 3.27 -4.44
C ALA A 74 -0.49 3.66 -3.52
N GLN A 75 -0.37 4.76 -2.77
CA GLN A 75 -1.45 5.32 -1.95
C GLN A 75 -2.66 5.71 -2.79
N THR A 76 -2.44 6.32 -3.95
CA THR A 76 -3.51 6.71 -4.87
C THR A 76 -4.26 5.49 -5.37
N VAL A 77 -3.56 4.46 -5.86
CA VAL A 77 -4.17 3.19 -6.32
C VAL A 77 -4.92 2.50 -5.18
N LEU A 78 -4.33 2.46 -3.99
CA LEU A 78 -4.97 1.85 -2.82
C LEU A 78 -6.28 2.56 -2.46
N ARG A 79 -6.28 3.90 -2.47
CA ARG A 79 -7.48 4.70 -2.15
C ARG A 79 -8.55 4.60 -3.23
N ASP A 80 -8.16 4.71 -4.49
CA ASP A 80 -9.09 4.71 -5.62
C ASP A 80 -9.78 3.34 -5.79
N SER A 81 -9.04 2.25 -5.56
CA SER A 81 -9.61 0.90 -5.58
C SER A 81 -10.38 0.53 -4.33
N ALA A 82 -10.43 1.38 -3.28
CA ALA A 82 -11.09 1.02 -2.04
C ALA A 82 -12.62 1.06 -2.13
N LEU A 83 -13.25 -0.02 -1.69
CA LEU A 83 -14.71 -0.14 -1.65
C LEU A 83 -15.27 0.63 -0.46
N THR A 84 -16.49 1.15 -0.62
CA THR A 84 -17.30 1.57 0.52
C THR A 84 -17.84 0.34 1.27
N VAL A 85 -18.39 0.55 2.47
CA VAL A 85 -19.10 -0.53 3.21
C VAL A 85 -20.26 -1.10 2.37
N LEU A 86 -21.02 -0.22 1.72
CA LEU A 86 -22.15 -0.61 0.88
C LEU A 86 -21.70 -1.45 -0.33
N ASP A 87 -20.61 -1.06 -0.98
CA ASP A 87 -20.10 -1.80 -2.14
C ASP A 87 -19.50 -3.14 -1.73
N ALA A 88 -18.80 -3.20 -0.58
CA ALA A 88 -18.30 -4.44 -0.01
C ALA A 88 -19.46 -5.38 0.40
N ALA A 89 -20.52 -4.85 1.01
CA ALA A 89 -21.71 -5.59 1.39
C ALA A 89 -22.40 -6.19 0.16
N ARG A 90 -22.64 -5.37 -0.86
CA ARG A 90 -23.19 -5.80 -2.16
C ARG A 90 -22.33 -6.88 -2.80
N LYS A 91 -21.01 -6.70 -2.81
CA LYS A 91 -20.07 -7.65 -3.40
C LYS A 91 -20.08 -9.01 -2.69
N LEU A 92 -20.27 -9.01 -1.37
CA LEU A 92 -20.32 -10.22 -0.56
C LEU A 92 -21.73 -10.81 -0.40
N GLY A 93 -22.77 -10.13 -0.89
CA GLY A 93 -24.17 -10.55 -0.69
C GLY A 93 -24.61 -10.53 0.78
N VAL A 94 -24.04 -9.62 1.58
CA VAL A 94 -24.35 -9.48 3.01
C VAL A 94 -24.86 -8.06 3.31
N ASP A 95 -25.31 -7.83 4.53
CA ASP A 95 -25.70 -6.51 5.00
C ASP A 95 -24.51 -5.66 5.47
N ASP A 96 -24.67 -4.34 5.43
CA ASP A 96 -23.64 -3.39 5.87
C ASP A 96 -23.18 -3.62 7.31
N SER A 97 -24.07 -4.09 8.20
CA SER A 97 -23.74 -4.35 9.61
C SER A 97 -22.69 -5.45 9.73
N ARG A 98 -22.80 -6.51 8.92
CA ARG A 98 -21.81 -7.60 8.90
C ARG A 98 -20.43 -7.12 8.47
N ILE A 99 -20.34 -6.18 7.52
CA ILE A 99 -19.07 -5.58 7.11
C ILE A 99 -18.47 -4.76 8.26
N ARG A 100 -19.26 -3.90 8.92
CA ARG A 100 -18.79 -3.09 10.06
C ARG A 100 -18.34 -3.98 11.22
N HIS A 101 -19.06 -5.07 11.50
CA HIS A 101 -18.67 -6.04 12.52
C HIS A 101 -17.34 -6.73 12.18
N ARG A 102 -17.11 -7.11 10.92
CA ARG A 102 -15.81 -7.68 10.50
C ARG A 102 -14.66 -6.68 10.62
N LEU A 103 -14.89 -5.40 10.28
CA LEU A 103 -13.91 -4.34 10.51
C LEU A 103 -13.60 -4.18 12.00
N ALA A 104 -14.62 -4.14 12.86
CA ALA A 104 -14.45 -4.02 14.30
C ALA A 104 -13.71 -5.23 14.92
N ALA A 105 -13.90 -6.42 14.34
CA ALA A 105 -13.24 -7.64 14.77
C ALA A 105 -11.85 -7.87 14.15
N GLY A 106 -11.31 -6.91 13.38
CA GLY A 106 -10.01 -7.05 12.71
C GLY A 106 -9.97 -8.09 11.58
N ARG A 107 -11.13 -8.59 11.13
CA ARG A 107 -11.27 -9.62 10.08
C ARG A 107 -11.27 -9.05 8.67
N LEU A 108 -11.44 -7.74 8.57
CA LEU A 108 -11.21 -6.94 7.39
C LEU A 108 -10.42 -5.71 7.83
N VAL A 109 -9.55 -5.22 6.96
CA VAL A 109 -8.87 -3.94 7.12
C VAL A 109 -9.61 -2.85 6.36
N GLY A 110 -9.54 -1.64 6.89
CA GLY A 110 -10.02 -0.45 6.24
C GLY A 110 -9.54 0.79 6.98
N TRP A 111 -9.82 1.96 6.43
CA TRP A 111 -9.60 3.23 7.11
C TRP A 111 -10.84 4.11 7.01
N LYS A 112 -10.94 5.09 7.92
CA LYS A 112 -11.97 6.12 7.83
C LYS A 112 -11.52 7.22 6.86
N ASP A 113 -12.39 7.58 5.92
CA ASP A 113 -12.18 8.65 4.95
C ASP A 113 -13.50 9.40 4.73
N ARG A 114 -13.46 10.74 4.79
CA ARG A 114 -14.62 11.65 4.60
C ARG A 114 -15.91 11.17 5.28
N GLY A 115 -15.81 10.66 6.51
CA GLY A 115 -16.97 10.22 7.30
C GLY A 115 -17.46 8.79 7.04
N GLY A 116 -16.80 8.03 6.16
CA GLY A 116 -17.14 6.63 5.87
C GLY A 116 -15.93 5.70 5.93
N TRP A 117 -16.18 4.39 6.00
CA TRP A 117 -15.11 3.41 5.86
C TRP A 117 -14.74 3.21 4.38
N ARG A 118 -13.45 2.95 4.16
CA ARG A 118 -12.86 2.53 2.90
C ARG A 118 -12.11 1.23 3.11
N LEU A 119 -12.41 0.24 2.28
CA LEU A 119 -11.91 -1.12 2.39
C LEU A 119 -11.07 -1.43 1.14
N PRO A 120 -9.76 -1.67 1.25
CA PRO A 120 -8.95 -2.02 0.09
C PRO A 120 -9.52 -3.19 -0.73
N ALA A 121 -9.59 -3.04 -2.06
CA ALA A 121 -10.13 -4.08 -2.95
C ALA A 121 -9.35 -5.40 -2.92
N TRP A 122 -8.05 -5.37 -2.61
CA TRP A 122 -7.21 -6.56 -2.56
C TRP A 122 -7.66 -7.60 -1.51
N GLN A 123 -8.54 -7.24 -0.59
CA GLN A 123 -9.11 -8.19 0.39
C GLN A 123 -10.21 -9.06 -0.20
N PHE A 124 -10.74 -8.70 -1.35
CA PHE A 124 -11.89 -9.36 -1.96
C PHE A 124 -11.48 -10.15 -3.21
N THR A 125 -12.28 -11.14 -3.54
CA THR A 125 -12.17 -11.99 -4.73
C THR A 125 -13.45 -11.86 -5.56
N SER A 126 -13.58 -12.64 -6.63
CA SER A 126 -14.86 -12.77 -7.34
C SER A 126 -15.92 -13.49 -6.51
N SER A 127 -15.51 -14.38 -5.60
CA SER A 127 -16.38 -15.28 -4.83
C SER A 127 -16.52 -14.93 -3.34
N GLY A 128 -15.79 -13.93 -2.84
CA GLY A 128 -15.89 -13.55 -1.43
C GLY A 128 -14.72 -12.72 -0.92
N VAL A 129 -14.35 -12.98 0.33
CA VAL A 129 -13.12 -12.47 0.96
C VAL A 129 -11.96 -13.40 0.63
N LEU A 130 -10.75 -12.85 0.57
CA LEU A 130 -9.52 -13.62 0.37
C LEU A 130 -9.44 -14.75 1.42
N PRO A 131 -9.29 -16.02 1.00
CA PRO A 131 -9.17 -17.15 1.92
C PRO A 131 -8.00 -16.96 2.88
N GLY A 132 -8.18 -17.34 4.15
CA GLY A 132 -7.12 -17.22 5.17
C GLY A 132 -6.78 -15.79 5.61
N LEU A 133 -7.47 -14.76 5.09
CA LEU A 133 -7.17 -13.37 5.42
C LEU A 133 -7.30 -13.08 6.92
N GLU A 134 -8.28 -13.65 7.60
CA GLU A 134 -8.47 -13.44 9.05
C GLU A 134 -7.23 -13.91 9.84
N THR A 135 -6.62 -15.05 9.46
CA THR A 135 -5.39 -15.57 10.07
C THR A 135 -4.21 -14.62 9.87
N VAL A 136 -4.08 -14.07 8.65
CA VAL A 136 -2.99 -13.13 8.33
C VAL A 136 -3.17 -11.81 9.10
N LEU A 137 -4.37 -11.23 9.07
CA LEU A 137 -4.64 -9.95 9.75
C LEU A 137 -4.46 -10.06 11.26
N ALA A 138 -4.77 -11.21 11.87
CA ALA A 138 -4.54 -11.45 13.30
C ALA A 138 -3.05 -11.46 13.69
N ALA A 139 -2.14 -11.67 12.75
CA ALA A 139 -0.70 -11.65 13.00
C ALA A 139 -0.04 -10.31 12.65
N VAL A 140 -0.72 -9.42 11.92
CA VAL A 140 -0.19 -8.09 11.60
C VAL A 140 -0.12 -7.25 12.88
N PRO A 141 1.02 -6.60 13.19
CA PRO A 141 1.09 -5.68 14.33
C PRO A 141 0.08 -4.54 14.24
N ASP A 142 -0.52 -4.16 15.36
CA ASP A 142 -1.65 -3.22 15.42
C ASP A 142 -1.32 -1.80 14.93
N ASP A 143 -0.03 -1.44 14.90
CA ASP A 143 0.48 -0.13 14.47
C ASP A 143 0.74 -0.03 12.96
N GLN A 144 0.54 -1.11 12.21
CA GLN A 144 0.87 -1.14 10.79
C GLN A 144 -0.14 -0.34 9.94
N PRO A 145 0.31 0.66 9.16
CA PRO A 145 -0.56 1.40 8.27
C PRO A 145 -1.21 0.49 7.21
N PRO A 146 -2.48 0.73 6.79
CA PRO A 146 -3.13 -0.06 5.74
C PRO A 146 -2.35 -0.14 4.43
N LEU A 147 -1.53 0.88 4.12
CA LEU A 147 -0.65 0.87 2.97
C LEU A 147 0.48 -0.16 3.09
N VAL A 148 1.05 -0.33 4.28
CA VAL A 148 2.11 -1.33 4.53
C VAL A 148 1.54 -2.73 4.36
N VAL A 149 0.37 -2.99 4.95
CA VAL A 149 -0.35 -4.26 4.75
C VAL A 149 -0.64 -4.52 3.28
N ALA A 150 -1.13 -3.50 2.55
CA ALA A 150 -1.39 -3.60 1.12
C ALA A 150 -0.12 -3.88 0.31
N ALA A 151 0.99 -3.22 0.63
CA ALA A 151 2.27 -3.45 -0.02
C ALA A 151 2.76 -4.88 0.23
N PHE A 152 2.70 -5.35 1.48
CA PHE A 152 3.07 -6.73 1.84
C PHE A 152 2.27 -7.77 1.04
N VAL A 153 0.93 -7.68 1.04
CA VAL A 153 0.07 -8.69 0.39
C VAL A 153 0.14 -8.67 -1.15
N THR A 154 0.64 -7.59 -1.74
CA THR A 154 0.76 -7.42 -3.20
C THR A 154 2.20 -7.48 -3.72
N THR A 155 3.19 -7.60 -2.83
CA THR A 155 4.61 -7.73 -3.21
C THR A 155 5.04 -9.20 -3.12
N PRO A 156 5.77 -9.74 -4.11
CA PRO A 156 6.29 -11.10 -4.04
C PRO A 156 7.17 -11.32 -2.82
N GLN A 157 7.04 -12.47 -2.17
CA GLN A 157 7.86 -12.88 -1.03
C GLN A 157 8.70 -14.09 -1.45
N GLU A 158 10.00 -14.08 -1.14
CA GLU A 158 10.90 -15.19 -1.53
C GLU A 158 10.51 -16.52 -0.87
N ASP A 159 9.97 -16.44 0.35
CA ASP A 159 9.53 -17.59 1.15
C ASP A 159 8.21 -18.21 0.70
N LEU A 160 7.45 -17.51 -0.16
CA LEU A 160 6.19 -18.00 -0.73
C LEU A 160 6.43 -18.36 -2.19
N ARG A 161 6.58 -19.65 -2.50
CA ARG A 161 6.92 -20.09 -3.86
C ARG A 161 5.82 -20.95 -4.47
N ILE A 162 5.26 -20.50 -5.60
CA ILE A 162 4.32 -21.28 -6.41
C ILE A 162 5.05 -21.71 -7.68
N ASN A 163 5.09 -23.01 -7.96
CA ASN A 163 5.79 -23.58 -9.13
C ASN A 163 7.25 -23.09 -9.24
N GLY A 164 7.94 -22.97 -8.10
CA GLY A 164 9.34 -22.55 -8.04
C GLY A 164 9.60 -21.05 -8.24
N SER A 165 8.58 -20.20 -8.39
CA SER A 165 8.71 -18.74 -8.49
C SER A 165 8.16 -18.03 -7.25
N PRO A 166 8.77 -16.91 -6.79
CA PRO A 166 8.22 -16.09 -5.72
C PRO A 166 6.80 -15.62 -6.05
N ALA A 167 5.91 -15.71 -5.08
CA ALA A 167 4.51 -15.34 -5.18
C ALA A 167 4.18 -14.27 -4.15
N THR A 168 3.17 -13.44 -4.44
CA THR A 168 2.62 -12.54 -3.43
C THR A 168 1.81 -13.33 -2.39
N PRO A 169 1.66 -12.82 -1.16
CA PRO A 169 0.78 -13.44 -0.17
C PRO A 169 -0.63 -13.65 -0.69
N ARG A 170 -1.17 -12.68 -1.45
CA ARG A 170 -2.48 -12.83 -2.09
C ARG A 170 -2.51 -13.99 -3.09
N GLN A 171 -1.50 -14.12 -3.94
CA GLN A 171 -1.42 -15.23 -4.90
C GLN A 171 -1.31 -16.58 -4.19
N TRP A 172 -0.50 -16.66 -3.14
CA TRP A 172 -0.34 -17.85 -2.30
C TRP A 172 -1.67 -18.30 -1.71
N LEU A 173 -2.40 -17.40 -1.06
CA LEU A 173 -3.70 -17.69 -0.46
C LEU A 173 -4.76 -18.08 -1.50
N LEU A 174 -4.76 -17.42 -2.67
CA LEU A 174 -5.67 -17.77 -3.77
C LEU A 174 -5.37 -19.15 -4.37
N ALA A 175 -4.11 -19.58 -4.35
CA ALA A 175 -3.69 -20.91 -4.79
C ALA A 175 -3.97 -22.01 -3.75
N GLY A 176 -4.61 -21.67 -2.62
CA GLY A 176 -4.88 -22.61 -1.52
C GLY A 176 -3.66 -22.88 -0.64
N GLY A 177 -2.64 -22.01 -0.71
CA GLY A 177 -1.49 -22.06 0.16
C GLY A 177 -1.86 -21.87 1.63
N GLU A 178 -1.02 -22.42 2.50
CA GLU A 178 -1.23 -22.43 3.95
C GLU A 178 -1.17 -20.97 4.51
N PRO A 179 -2.22 -20.47 5.20
CA PRO A 179 -2.27 -19.10 5.69
C PRO A 179 -1.31 -18.76 6.83
N GLN A 180 -0.96 -19.71 7.69
CA GLN A 180 -0.04 -19.50 8.81
C GLN A 180 1.34 -19.05 8.33
N ARG A 181 1.83 -19.58 7.21
CA ARG A 181 3.10 -19.15 6.60
C ARG A 181 3.08 -17.69 6.19
N VAL A 182 1.93 -17.18 5.74
CA VAL A 182 1.77 -15.76 5.44
C VAL A 182 1.70 -14.94 6.73
N ALA A 183 1.02 -15.47 7.75
CA ALA A 183 0.89 -14.82 9.05
C ALA A 183 2.26 -14.66 9.76
N GLU A 184 3.14 -15.65 9.65
CA GLU A 184 4.52 -15.58 10.16
C GLU A 184 5.32 -14.44 9.53
N LEU A 185 5.21 -14.25 8.21
CA LEU A 185 5.83 -13.14 7.50
C LEU A 185 5.18 -11.79 7.84
N ALA A 186 3.87 -11.77 8.09
CA ALA A 186 3.15 -10.56 8.48
C ALA A 186 3.51 -10.09 9.89
N ALA A 187 3.86 -11.02 10.79
CA ALA A 187 4.18 -10.72 12.19
C ALA A 187 5.46 -9.91 12.38
N VAL A 188 6.37 -9.95 11.40
CA VAL A 188 7.65 -9.21 11.45
C VAL A 188 7.58 -7.85 10.75
N LEU A 189 6.41 -7.43 10.26
CA LEU A 189 6.25 -6.12 9.64
C LEU A 189 6.59 -5.00 10.62
N GLY A 190 7.41 -4.03 10.17
CA GLY A 190 7.85 -2.91 11.00
C GLY A 190 8.98 -3.25 11.98
N ILE A 191 9.40 -4.52 12.06
CA ILE A 191 10.59 -4.92 12.81
C ILE A 191 11.77 -4.92 11.84
N PRO A 192 12.83 -4.13 12.09
CA PRO A 192 14.05 -4.22 11.30
C PRO A 192 14.64 -5.63 11.46
N ALA A 193 14.94 -6.27 10.32
CA ALA A 193 15.58 -7.59 10.27
C ALA A 193 17.04 -7.56 10.77
#